data_AF-A0A6G1ABH1-F1
#
_entry.id   AF-A0A6G1ABH1-F1
#
_cell.length_a   1.000
_cell.length_b   1.000
_cell.length_c   1.000
_cell.angle_alpha   90.00
_cell.angle_beta   90.00
_cell.angle_gamma   90.00
#
_symmetry.space_group_name_H-M   'P 1'
#
loop_
_entity.id
_entity.type
_entity.pdbx_description
1 polymer ?
#
loop_
_entity_poly.entity_id
_entity_poly.type
_entity_poly.pdbx_seq_one_letter_code
_entity_poly.pdbx_strand_id
1 'polypeptide(L)'
;MPLVKRNIEPRHLCGGALPEGITSELECVTNSTLAAIIRQLSSLSKHAEDIFGELFNEANNFYIRANSLQDRIDRLAVKVTQLDSTVEEVSLQDINMKKAFKSSTVQDQQVVSKNSIPNPVADIYNQSDKPPPLNILTPYRDDKKDGLKFYTDPSYFFDLWKEKMLQDTEDKRKEKRRQKVNN
;
A
#
# COMPACT_ATOMS: atom_id res chain seq x y z
N MET A 1 1.85 -14.03 -7.64
CA MET A 1 0.49 -14.62 -7.52
C MET A 1 -0.49 -13.49 -7.31
N PRO A 2 -1.56 -13.36 -8.12
CA PRO A 2 -2.65 -12.46 -7.76
C PRO A 2 -3.39 -13.07 -6.57
N LEU A 3 -3.24 -12.47 -5.39
CA LEU A 3 -4.07 -12.80 -4.23
C LEU A 3 -5.52 -12.48 -4.62
N VAL A 4 -6.41 -13.48 -4.53
CA VAL A 4 -7.84 -13.25 -4.69
C VAL A 4 -8.26 -12.29 -3.58
N LYS A 5 -8.47 -11.02 -3.92
CA LYS A 5 -8.68 -9.96 -2.92
C LYS A 5 -9.97 -10.17 -2.14
N ARG A 6 -11.03 -10.72 -2.75
CA ARG A 6 -12.37 -10.75 -2.17
C ARG A 6 -13.02 -12.11 -2.45
N ASN A 7 -13.21 -12.91 -1.40
CA ASN A 7 -13.91 -14.19 -1.47
C ASN A 7 -15.36 -14.02 -0.99
N ILE A 8 -16.32 -14.57 -1.74
CA ILE A 8 -17.72 -14.59 -1.32
C ILE A 8 -17.95 -15.80 -0.40
N GLU A 9 -18.55 -15.56 0.76
CA GLU A 9 -18.85 -16.59 1.74
C GLU A 9 -20.37 -16.76 1.95
N PRO A 10 -20.88 -17.99 2.13
CA PRO A 10 -20.17 -19.28 2.07
C PRO A 10 -19.82 -19.70 0.63
N ARG A 11 -18.70 -20.41 0.42
CA ARG A 11 -18.30 -20.88 -0.93
C ARG A 11 -19.18 -22.01 -1.46
N HIS A 12 -19.64 -22.89 -0.58
CA HIS A 12 -20.52 -24.02 -0.90
C HIS A 12 -21.90 -23.75 -0.34
N LEU A 13 -22.93 -23.92 -1.16
CA LEU A 13 -24.32 -23.68 -0.79
C LEU A 13 -25.00 -24.91 -0.19
N CYS A 14 -24.56 -26.09 -0.62
CA CYS A 14 -25.04 -27.40 -0.18
C CYS A 14 -23.84 -28.36 -0.14
N GLY A 15 -23.82 -29.28 0.84
CA GLY A 15 -22.71 -30.22 1.02
C GLY A 15 -22.51 -30.78 2.43
N GLY A 16 -23.26 -30.28 3.43
CA GLY A 16 -23.29 -30.86 4.77
C GLY A 16 -24.26 -32.04 4.87
N ALA A 17 -23.98 -32.96 5.80
CA ALA A 17 -24.93 -34.00 6.17
C ALA A 17 -26.18 -33.38 6.81
N LEU A 18 -27.35 -33.95 6.53
CA LEU A 18 -28.60 -33.53 7.16
C LEU A 18 -28.68 -34.04 8.60
N PRO A 19 -29.28 -33.28 9.52
CA PRO A 19 -29.65 -33.78 10.85
C PRO A 19 -30.50 -35.06 10.79
N GLU A 20 -30.29 -35.98 11.72
CA GLU A 20 -31.09 -37.21 11.81
C GLU A 20 -32.54 -36.89 12.23
N GLY A 21 -33.51 -37.65 11.69
CA GLY A 21 -34.92 -37.54 12.06
C GLY A 21 -35.74 -36.48 11.32
N ILE A 22 -35.20 -35.91 10.23
CA ILE A 22 -35.94 -34.97 9.39
C ILE A 22 -36.97 -35.72 8.53
N THR A 23 -38.22 -35.26 8.55
CA THR A 23 -39.32 -35.83 7.76
C THR A 23 -39.26 -35.41 6.29
N SER A 24 -38.89 -34.16 6.01
CA SER A 24 -38.82 -33.55 4.67
C SER A 24 -37.39 -33.11 4.35
N GLU A 25 -36.55 -34.06 3.93
CA GLU A 25 -35.13 -33.79 3.63
C GLU A 25 -34.96 -32.75 2.53
N LEU A 26 -35.78 -32.81 1.47
CA LEU A 26 -35.71 -31.87 0.36
C LEU A 26 -36.00 -30.43 0.81
N GLU A 27 -37.00 -30.23 1.66
CA GLU A 27 -37.33 -28.91 2.23
C GLU A 27 -36.21 -28.39 3.13
N CYS A 28 -35.58 -29.27 3.92
CA CYS A 28 -34.44 -28.90 4.75
C CYS A 28 -33.25 -28.44 3.90
N VAL A 29 -32.91 -29.19 2.83
CA VAL A 29 -31.83 -28.82 1.91
C VAL A 29 -32.15 -27.52 1.19
N THR A 30 -33.37 -27.34 0.68
CA THR A 30 -33.73 -26.11 -0.05
C THR A 30 -33.69 -24.89 0.85
N ASN A 31 -34.22 -24.98 2.08
CA ASN A 31 -34.18 -23.88 3.04
C ASN A 31 -32.74 -23.55 3.47
N SER A 32 -31.90 -24.57 3.72
CA SER A 32 -30.48 -24.37 4.04
C SER A 32 -29.71 -23.72 2.89
N THR A 33 -30.00 -24.14 1.66
CA THR A 33 -29.41 -23.59 0.44
C THR A 33 -29.84 -22.13 0.26
N LEU A 34 -31.12 -21.79 0.45
CA LEU A 34 -31.62 -20.42 0.39
C LEU A 34 -30.98 -19.52 1.46
N ALA A 35 -30.85 -20.01 2.70
CA ALA A 35 -30.14 -19.30 3.76
C ALA A 35 -28.67 -19.04 3.39
N ALA A 36 -27.99 -20.03 2.79
CA ALA A 36 -26.61 -19.89 2.31
C ALA A 36 -26.51 -18.86 1.17
N ILE A 37 -27.47 -18.84 0.23
CA ILE A 37 -27.54 -17.83 -0.84
C ILE A 37 -27.71 -16.41 -0.25
N ILE A 38 -28.59 -16.23 0.74
CA ILE A 38 -28.77 -14.94 1.42
C ILE A 38 -27.46 -14.47 2.05
N ARG A 39 -26.70 -15.39 2.68
CA ARG A 39 -25.37 -15.07 3.23
C ARG A 39 -24.36 -14.70 2.14
N GLN A 40 -24.35 -15.40 1.00
CA GLN A 40 -23.51 -15.03 -0.15
C GLN A 40 -23.83 -13.63 -0.67
N LEU A 41 -25.12 -13.29 -0.79
CA LEU A 41 -25.55 -11.95 -1.21
C LEU A 41 -25.12 -10.88 -0.21
N SER A 42 -25.22 -11.15 1.09
CA SER A 42 -24.70 -10.25 2.13
C SER A 42 -23.19 -10.05 2.02
N SER A 43 -22.42 -11.12 1.82
CA SER A 43 -20.97 -11.06 1.58
C SER A 43 -20.64 -10.25 0.32
N LEU A 44 -21.39 -10.45 -0.76
CA LEU A 44 -21.26 -9.69 -2.00
C LEU A 44 -21.55 -8.19 -1.79
N SER A 45 -22.60 -7.85 -1.04
CA SER A 45 -22.92 -6.45 -0.71
C SER A 45 -21.80 -5.77 0.08
N LYS A 46 -21.19 -6.45 1.05
CA LYS A 46 -20.01 -5.94 1.78
C LYS A 46 -18.85 -5.64 0.82
N HIS A 47 -18.58 -6.54 -0.12
CA HIS A 47 -17.51 -6.34 -1.10
C HIS A 47 -17.82 -5.18 -2.06
N ALA A 48 -19.07 -5.02 -2.46
CA ALA A 48 -19.50 -3.90 -3.30
C ALA A 48 -19.33 -2.56 -2.57
N GLU A 49 -19.75 -2.48 -1.30
CA GLU A 49 -19.55 -1.31 -0.44
C GLU A 49 -18.08 -0.91 -0.35
N ASP A 50 -17.19 -1.87 -0.07
CA ASP A 50 -15.75 -1.63 0.05
C ASP A 50 -15.15 -1.11 -1.28
N ILE A 51 -15.52 -1.70 -2.42
CA ILE A 51 -15.08 -1.22 -3.75
C ILE A 51 -15.56 0.20 -4.04
N PHE A 52 -16.85 0.47 -3.82
CA PHE A 52 -17.40 1.80 -4.09
C PHE A 52 -16.88 2.84 -3.09
N GLY A 53 -16.61 2.45 -1.84
CA GLY A 53 -15.98 3.30 -0.85
C GLY A 53 -14.55 3.69 -1.24
N GLU A 54 -13.73 2.73 -1.68
CA GLU A 54 -12.38 2.98 -2.19
C GLU A 54 -12.41 3.97 -3.38
N LEU A 55 -13.29 3.74 -4.35
CA LEU A 55 -13.44 4.62 -5.52
C LEU A 55 -13.94 6.01 -5.13
N PHE A 56 -14.91 6.09 -4.22
CA PHE A 56 -15.45 7.36 -3.74
C PHE A 56 -14.38 8.20 -3.05
N ASN A 57 -13.57 7.59 -2.17
CA ASN A 57 -12.50 8.28 -1.47
C ASN A 57 -11.47 8.87 -2.43
N GLU A 58 -11.07 8.11 -3.45
CA GLU A 58 -10.12 8.59 -4.46
C GLU A 58 -10.72 9.72 -5.32
N ALA A 59 -11.98 9.56 -5.74
CA ALA A 59 -12.69 10.59 -6.49
C ALA A 59 -12.86 11.88 -5.67
N ASN A 60 -13.14 11.76 -4.37
CA ASN A 60 -13.27 12.90 -3.46
C ASN A 60 -11.92 13.61 -3.25
N ASN A 61 -10.82 12.86 -3.09
CA ASN A 61 -9.48 13.42 -3.03
C ASN A 61 -9.13 14.19 -4.31
N PHE A 62 -9.47 13.63 -5.47
CA PHE A 62 -9.32 14.31 -6.76
C PHE A 62 -10.16 15.59 -6.82
N TYR A 63 -11.42 15.53 -6.42
CA TYR A 63 -12.34 16.67 -6.40
C TYR A 63 -11.80 17.84 -5.57
N ILE A 64 -11.31 17.57 -4.35
CA ILE A 64 -10.72 18.59 -3.47
C ILE A 64 -9.52 19.26 -4.14
N ARG A 65 -8.64 18.46 -4.77
CA ARG A 65 -7.46 18.97 -5.48
C ARG A 65 -7.85 19.81 -6.71
N ALA A 66 -8.86 19.37 -7.45
CA ALA A 66 -9.36 20.06 -8.63
C ALA A 66 -9.94 21.44 -8.26
N ASN A 67 -10.75 21.52 -7.20
CA ASN A 67 -11.29 22.80 -6.72
C ASN A 67 -10.17 23.75 -6.26
N SER A 68 -9.20 23.24 -5.48
CA SER A 68 -8.06 24.05 -5.05
C SER A 68 -7.23 24.57 -6.23
N LEU A 69 -7.11 23.76 -7.29
CA LEU A 69 -6.42 24.17 -8.51
C LEU A 69 -7.23 25.22 -9.30
N GLN A 70 -8.55 25.05 -9.40
CA GLN A 70 -9.43 26.00 -10.08
C GLN A 70 -9.35 27.38 -9.44
N ASP A 71 -9.46 27.45 -8.11
CA ASP A 71 -9.29 28.69 -7.33
C ASP A 71 -7.96 29.40 -7.58
N ARG A 72 -6.90 28.62 -7.82
CA ARG A 72 -5.56 29.17 -8.13
C ARG A 72 -5.50 29.67 -9.57
N ILE A 73 -6.14 28.98 -10.51
CA ILE A 73 -6.23 29.37 -11.91
C ILE A 73 -6.98 30.70 -12.02
N ASP A 74 -8.12 30.85 -11.35
CA ASP A 74 -8.93 32.07 -11.43
C ASP A 74 -8.17 33.29 -10.90
N ARG A 75 -7.49 33.15 -9.75
CA ARG A 75 -6.63 34.21 -9.20
C ARG A 75 -5.45 34.53 -10.10
N LEU A 76 -4.85 33.50 -10.72
CA LEU A 76 -3.73 33.70 -11.64
C LEU A 76 -4.18 34.42 -12.91
N ALA A 77 -5.35 34.08 -13.46
CA ALA A 77 -5.91 34.72 -14.65
C ALA A 77 -6.12 36.23 -14.44
N VAL A 78 -6.65 36.64 -13.28
CA VAL A 78 -6.77 38.05 -12.91
C VAL A 78 -5.40 38.73 -12.85
N LYS A 79 -4.40 38.08 -12.21
CA LYS A 79 -3.05 38.67 -12.12
C LYS A 79 -2.38 38.81 -13.48
N VAL A 80 -2.52 37.81 -14.35
CA VAL A 80 -1.91 37.83 -15.70
C VAL A 80 -2.55 38.90 -16.57
N THR A 81 -3.86 39.11 -16.47
CA THR A 81 -4.56 40.17 -17.24
C THR A 81 -4.24 41.58 -16.75
N GLN A 82 -3.79 41.74 -15.50
CA GLN A 82 -3.38 43.02 -14.92
C GLN A 82 -1.88 43.34 -15.13
N LEU A 83 -1.11 42.44 -15.74
CA LEU A 83 0.31 42.70 -16.03
C LEU A 83 0.45 43.78 -17.10
N ASP A 84 1.23 44.81 -16.78
CA ASP A 84 1.63 45.86 -17.71
C ASP A 84 3.13 45.74 -18.02
N SER A 85 3.43 45.20 -19.19
CA SER A 85 4.81 44.99 -19.65
C SER A 85 5.56 46.29 -19.95
N THR A 86 4.88 47.43 -20.00
CA THR A 86 5.53 48.74 -20.20
C THR A 86 6.11 49.31 -18.91
N VAL A 87 5.64 48.82 -17.75
CA VAL A 87 6.05 49.27 -16.41
C VAL A 87 6.94 48.24 -15.70
N GLU A 88 6.94 46.98 -16.14
CA GLU A 88 7.68 45.90 -15.49
C GLU A 88 9.20 45.96 -15.77
N GLU A 89 10.00 46.32 -14.76
CA GLU A 89 11.46 46.36 -14.85
C GLU A 89 12.12 45.02 -14.46
N VAL A 90 13.15 44.61 -15.22
CA VAL A 90 13.92 43.40 -14.94
C VAL A 90 15.09 43.71 -13.99
N SER A 91 15.03 43.19 -12.76
CA SER A 91 16.09 43.38 -11.76
C SER A 91 17.14 42.27 -11.78
N LEU A 92 18.41 42.63 -11.99
CA LEU A 92 19.55 41.70 -11.84
C LEU A 92 19.80 41.30 -10.38
N GLN A 93 19.25 42.04 -9.41
CA GLN A 93 19.38 41.68 -7.98
C GLN A 93 18.69 40.35 -7.68
N ASP A 94 17.61 40.02 -8.41
CA ASP A 94 16.87 38.78 -8.24
C ASP A 94 17.73 37.54 -8.53
N ILE A 95 18.69 37.65 -9.45
CA ILE A 95 19.60 36.55 -9.81
C ILE A 95 20.46 36.12 -8.61
N ASN A 96 20.90 37.09 -7.80
CA ASN A 96 21.80 36.84 -6.67
C ASN A 96 21.07 36.74 -5.32
N MET A 97 19.92 37.41 -5.17
CA MET A 97 19.23 37.53 -3.89
C MET A 97 17.99 36.63 -3.75
N LYS A 98 17.40 36.16 -4.86
CA LYS A 98 16.26 35.24 -4.83
C LYS A 98 16.70 33.83 -5.21
N LYS A 99 16.16 32.83 -4.49
CA LYS A 99 16.36 31.43 -4.87
C LYS A 99 15.60 31.16 -6.16
N ALA A 100 16.22 30.40 -7.06
CA ALA A 100 15.56 29.92 -8.28
C ALA A 100 14.32 29.09 -7.94
N PHE A 101 13.32 29.15 -8.83
CA PHE A 101 12.15 28.29 -8.77
C PHE A 101 12.57 26.81 -8.77
N LYS A 102 11.88 26.00 -7.96
CA LYS A 102 12.04 24.54 -7.94
C LYS A 102 10.67 23.88 -8.05
N SER A 103 10.57 22.92 -8.96
CA SER A 103 9.41 22.04 -9.05
C SER A 103 9.46 20.98 -7.94
N SER A 104 8.31 20.33 -7.71
CA SER A 104 8.24 19.17 -6.82
C SER A 104 9.08 18.01 -7.38
N THR A 105 9.84 17.35 -6.51
CA THR A 105 10.66 16.17 -6.82
C THR A 105 10.29 14.97 -5.95
N VAL A 106 9.05 14.94 -5.45
CA VAL A 106 8.54 13.83 -4.63
C VAL A 106 8.53 12.54 -5.46
N GLN A 107 9.01 11.45 -4.89
CA GLN A 107 9.04 10.13 -5.51
C GLN A 107 8.44 9.11 -4.56
N ASP A 108 7.44 8.37 -5.05
CA ASP A 108 6.83 7.30 -4.28
C ASP A 108 7.76 6.07 -4.26
N GLN A 109 8.01 5.57 -3.05
CA GLN A 109 8.88 4.42 -2.81
C GLN A 109 8.23 3.53 -1.74
N GLN A 110 8.73 2.30 -1.57
CA GLN A 110 8.18 1.35 -0.58
C GLN A 110 6.68 1.06 -0.78
N VAL A 111 6.26 0.94 -2.05
CA VAL A 111 4.84 0.80 -2.46
C VAL A 111 4.15 -0.47 -1.93
N VAL A 112 4.92 -1.45 -1.44
CA VAL A 112 4.45 -2.70 -0.83
C VAL A 112 4.83 -2.72 0.66
N SER A 113 4.31 -1.77 1.41
CA SER A 113 4.50 -1.68 2.86
C SER A 113 3.26 -2.18 3.59
N LYS A 114 3.35 -2.38 4.92
CA LYS A 114 2.18 -2.75 5.74
C LYS A 114 1.03 -1.74 5.63
N ASN A 115 1.34 -0.47 5.38
CA ASN A 115 0.36 0.61 5.30
C ASN A 115 -0.34 0.67 3.93
N SER A 116 0.20 0.03 2.90
CA SER A 116 -0.42 -0.05 1.57
C SER A 116 -1.18 -1.36 1.34
N ILE A 117 -1.35 -2.18 2.39
CA ILE A 117 -2.13 -3.41 2.31
C ILE A 117 -3.62 -3.05 2.15
N PRO A 118 -4.31 -3.53 1.10
CA PRO A 118 -5.75 -3.32 0.96
C PRO A 118 -6.54 -3.98 2.10
N ASN A 119 -7.64 -3.35 2.53
CA ASN A 119 -8.49 -3.85 3.63
C ASN A 119 -8.84 -5.35 3.50
N PRO A 120 -9.25 -5.86 2.31
CA PRO A 120 -9.57 -7.29 2.19
C PRO A 120 -8.39 -8.22 2.44
N VAL A 121 -7.18 -7.80 2.07
CA VAL A 121 -5.95 -8.57 2.30
C VAL A 121 -5.57 -8.50 3.77
N ALA A 122 -5.77 -7.36 4.44
CA ALA A 122 -5.56 -7.21 5.86
C ALA A 122 -6.50 -8.12 6.67
N ASP A 123 -7.78 -8.23 6.27
CA ASP A 123 -8.75 -9.13 6.90
C ASP A 123 -8.29 -10.60 6.84
N ILE A 124 -7.82 -11.06 5.66
CA ILE A 124 -7.29 -12.43 5.48
C ILE A 124 -6.02 -12.63 6.33
N TYR A 125 -5.12 -11.64 6.33
CA TYR A 125 -3.91 -11.70 7.15
C TYR A 125 -4.21 -11.82 8.64
N ASN A 126 -5.22 -11.08 9.14
CA ASN A 126 -5.59 -11.08 10.55
C ASN A 126 -6.26 -12.40 11.01
N GLN A 127 -6.90 -13.12 10.09
CA GLN A 127 -7.49 -14.45 10.34
C GLN A 127 -6.45 -15.57 10.24
N SER A 128 -5.25 -15.29 9.74
CA SER A 128 -4.20 -16.29 9.56
C SER A 128 -3.49 -16.60 10.88
N ASP A 129 -2.90 -17.79 10.96
CA ASP A 129 -2.16 -18.21 12.15
C ASP A 129 -0.97 -17.27 12.41
N LYS A 130 -0.86 -16.81 13.65
CA LYS A 130 0.24 -15.97 14.10
C LYS A 130 1.48 -16.82 14.38
N PRO A 131 2.70 -16.27 14.19
CA PRO A 131 3.91 -16.98 14.57
C PRO A 131 3.92 -17.27 16.08
N PRO A 132 4.64 -18.30 16.53
CA PRO A 132 4.84 -18.54 17.96
C PRO A 132 5.38 -17.29 18.67
N PRO A 133 4.96 -17.00 19.92
CA PRO A 133 5.33 -15.77 20.63
C PRO A 133 6.78 -15.83 21.16
N LEU A 134 7.77 -16.01 20.27
CA LEU A 134 9.18 -16.13 20.62
C LEU A 134 9.78 -14.83 21.17
N ASN A 135 9.09 -13.70 20.97
CA ASN A 135 9.46 -12.42 21.54
C ASN A 135 9.51 -12.44 23.09
N ILE A 136 8.75 -13.33 23.75
CA ILE A 136 8.78 -13.50 25.22
C ILE A 136 10.14 -14.00 25.73
N LEU A 137 10.92 -14.66 24.86
CA LEU A 137 12.23 -15.22 25.18
C LEU A 137 13.37 -14.21 24.94
N THR A 138 13.09 -13.10 24.24
CA THR A 138 14.07 -12.05 23.92
C THR A 138 14.84 -11.53 25.14
N PRO A 139 14.22 -11.26 26.31
CA PRO A 139 14.94 -10.76 27.49
C PRO A 139 15.99 -11.74 28.05
N TYR A 140 15.88 -13.03 27.72
CA TYR A 140 16.77 -14.08 28.22
C TYR A 140 17.93 -14.38 27.26
N ARG A 141 18.06 -13.62 26.16
CA ARG A 141 19.12 -13.82 25.16
C ARG A 141 20.35 -12.96 25.46
N ASP A 142 21.52 -13.57 25.41
CA ASP A 142 22.81 -12.88 25.60
C ASP A 142 23.13 -11.88 24.48
N ASP A 143 22.69 -12.17 23.24
CA ASP A 143 22.98 -11.35 22.06
C ASP A 143 22.06 -10.13 21.91
N LYS A 144 21.06 -9.97 22.81
CA LYS A 144 20.05 -8.90 22.79
C LYS A 144 19.28 -8.77 21.47
N LYS A 145 19.26 -9.83 20.65
CA LYS A 145 18.51 -9.84 19.39
C LYS A 145 17.08 -10.29 19.63
N ASP A 146 16.15 -9.77 18.84
CA ASP A 146 14.74 -10.19 18.89
C ASP A 146 14.62 -11.69 18.55
N GLY A 147 14.07 -12.47 19.50
CA GLY A 147 13.88 -13.91 19.33
C GLY A 147 13.01 -14.25 18.11
N LEU A 148 12.03 -13.40 17.77
CA LEU A 148 11.15 -13.63 16.63
C LEU A 148 11.89 -13.54 15.29
N LYS A 149 12.95 -12.72 15.18
CA LYS A 149 13.75 -12.59 13.95
C LYS A 149 14.48 -13.88 13.56
N PHE A 150 14.74 -14.78 14.52
CA PHE A 150 15.30 -16.10 14.22
C PHE A 150 14.28 -17.07 13.61
N TYR A 151 12.99 -16.77 13.73
CA TYR A 151 11.90 -17.51 13.09
C TYR A 151 11.42 -16.85 11.80
N THR A 152 11.23 -15.53 11.82
CA THR A 152 10.84 -14.74 10.67
C THR A 152 11.40 -13.33 10.75
N ASP A 153 12.15 -12.91 9.73
CA ASP A 153 12.68 -11.56 9.61
C ASP A 153 12.36 -10.94 8.23
N PRO A 154 11.30 -10.12 8.14
CA PRO A 154 10.95 -9.45 6.88
C PRO A 154 12.02 -8.48 6.36
N SER A 155 12.95 -7.97 7.20
CA SER A 155 14.00 -7.05 6.75
C SER A 155 15.18 -7.78 6.11
N TYR A 156 15.29 -9.09 6.29
CA TYR A 156 16.45 -9.90 5.88
C TYR A 156 16.87 -9.67 4.42
N PHE A 157 15.91 -9.70 3.49
CA PHE A 157 16.20 -9.52 2.06
C PHE A 157 16.80 -8.15 1.75
N PHE A 158 16.26 -7.10 2.37
CA PHE A 158 16.76 -5.74 2.17
C PHE A 158 18.14 -5.56 2.80
N ASP A 159 18.34 -6.09 4.02
CA ASP A 159 19.61 -6.00 4.74
C ASP A 159 20.73 -6.68 3.96
N LEU A 160 20.49 -7.90 3.47
CA LEU A 160 21.44 -8.65 2.64
C LEU A 160 21.73 -7.95 1.30
N TRP A 161 20.69 -7.42 0.65
CA TRP A 161 20.86 -6.67 -0.60
C TRP A 161 21.70 -5.41 -0.37
N LYS A 162 21.41 -4.65 0.70
CA LYS A 162 22.14 -3.43 1.05
C LYS A 162 23.61 -3.71 1.31
N GLU A 163 23.92 -4.75 2.09
CA GLU A 163 25.29 -5.18 2.36
C GLU A 163 26.03 -5.51 1.07
N LYS A 164 25.41 -6.31 0.19
CA LYS A 164 25.97 -6.67 -1.11
C LYS A 164 26.24 -5.44 -1.98
N MET A 165 25.31 -4.49 -2.06
CA MET A 165 25.48 -3.29 -2.89
C MET A 165 26.63 -2.40 -2.40
N LEU A 166 26.83 -2.28 -1.09
CA LEU A 166 27.96 -1.56 -0.51
C LEU A 166 29.28 -2.25 -0.84
N GLN A 167 29.34 -3.58 -0.68
CA GLN A 167 30.52 -4.38 -1.02
C GLN A 167 30.89 -4.26 -2.50
N ASP A 168 29.91 -4.47 -3.40
CA ASP A 168 30.10 -4.37 -4.86
C ASP A 168 30.57 -2.95 -5.26
N THR A 169 30.15 -1.91 -4.52
CA THR A 169 30.55 -0.51 -4.75
C THR A 169 32.01 -0.28 -4.38
N GLU A 170 32.45 -0.78 -3.22
CA GLU A 170 33.85 -0.66 -2.79
C GLU A 170 34.79 -1.46 -3.69
N ASP A 171 34.38 -2.65 -4.12
CA ASP A 171 35.20 -3.49 -5.01
C ASP A 171 35.39 -2.83 -6.38
N LYS A 172 34.32 -2.25 -6.96
CA LYS A 172 34.43 -1.44 -8.19
C LYS A 172 35.33 -0.21 -8.00
N ARG A 173 35.31 0.43 -6.84
CA ARG A 173 36.18 1.58 -6.54
C ARG A 173 37.65 1.15 -6.48
N LYS A 174 37.96 0.04 -5.80
CA LYS A 174 39.32 -0.50 -5.69
C LYS A 174 39.87 -0.94 -7.04
N GLU A 175 39.05 -1.62 -7.85
CA GLU A 175 39.43 -2.06 -9.19
C GLU A 175 39.79 -0.88 -10.11
N LYS A 176 38.97 0.18 -10.11
CA LYS A 176 39.29 1.41 -10.85
C LYS A 176 40.61 2.06 -10.41
N ARG A 177 40.98 1.98 -9.12
CA ARG A 177 42.26 2.49 -8.64
C ARG A 177 43.43 1.64 -9.14
N ARG A 178 43.30 0.31 -9.15
CA ARG A 178 44.32 -0.62 -9.68
C ARG A 178 44.58 -0.39 -11.17
N GLN A 179 43.52 -0.24 -11.97
CA GLN A 179 43.63 0.04 -13.40
C GLN A 179 44.31 1.39 -13.69
N LYS A 180 44.11 2.41 -12.84
CA LYS A 180 44.79 3.71 -12.97
C LYS A 180 46.26 3.71 -12.56
N VAL A 181 46.68 2.74 -11.74
CA VAL A 181 48.09 2.59 -11.30
C VAL A 181 48.88 1.71 -12.28
N ASN A 182 48.20 0.80 -12.97
CA ASN A 182 48.80 -0.12 -13.93
C ASN A 182 48.84 0.43 -15.38
N ASN A 183 48.30 1.63 -15.62
CA ASN A 183 48.43 2.41 -16.86
C ASN A 183 49.32 3.64 -16.61
#